data_AF-A0A2A5M905-F1
#
_entry.id   AF-A0A2A5M905-F1
#
_cell.length_a   1.000
_cell.length_b   1.000
_cell.length_c   1.000
_cell.angle_alpha   90.00
_cell.angle_beta   90.00
_cell.angle_gamma   90.00
#
_symmetry.space_group_name_H-M   'P 1'
#
loop_
_entity.id
_entity.type
_entity.pdbx_description
1 polymer ?
#
loop_
_entity_poly.entity_id
_entity_poly.type
_entity_poly.pdbx_seq_one_letter_code
_entity_poly.pdbx_strand_id
1 'polypeptide(L)'
;LENLDFLKDEILQNTPLILDANCFLSEALLWYLNRKDIVITPHPKEFIKLYKMCFDENLDIETLQKNRFFYARKFSQNYDCVLVLKGANPIIAQKEKLFVVNLGNQALAKG
;
A
#
# COMPACT_ATOMS: atom_id res chain seq x y z
N LEU A 1 -15.79 0.76 -12.06
CA LEU A 1 -14.73 -0.14 -12.56
C LEU A 1 -14.67 -1.34 -11.61
N GLU A 2 -15.44 -2.38 -11.90
CA GLU A 2 -15.46 -3.62 -11.10
C GLU A 2 -14.55 -4.71 -11.68
N ASN A 3 -14.26 -4.66 -12.99
CA ASN A 3 -13.33 -5.60 -13.61
C ASN A 3 -11.87 -5.13 -13.42
N LEU A 4 -11.08 -5.92 -12.69
CA LEU A 4 -9.66 -5.72 -12.41
C LEU A 4 -8.76 -6.73 -13.16
N ASP A 5 -9.27 -7.44 -14.15
CA ASP A 5 -8.51 -8.42 -14.94
C ASP A 5 -7.36 -7.80 -15.73
N PHE A 6 -7.40 -6.48 -15.96
CA PHE A 6 -6.27 -5.76 -16.57
C PHE A 6 -4.98 -5.91 -15.74
N LEU A 7 -5.08 -6.17 -14.42
CA LEU A 7 -3.92 -6.48 -13.58
C LEU A 7 -3.24 -7.81 -13.97
N LYS A 8 -3.80 -8.58 -14.89
CA LYS A 8 -3.21 -9.81 -15.43
C LYS A 8 -2.56 -9.61 -16.79
N ASP A 9 -2.62 -8.40 -17.35
CA ASP A 9 -2.02 -8.09 -18.65
C ASP A 9 -0.48 -8.20 -18.56
N GLU A 10 0.12 -8.90 -19.52
CA GLU A 10 1.56 -9.12 -19.58
C GLU A 10 2.35 -7.81 -19.73
N ILE A 11 1.75 -6.77 -20.32
CA ILE A 11 2.42 -5.47 -20.49
C ILE A 11 2.79 -4.85 -19.14
N LEU A 12 2.02 -5.14 -18.10
CA LEU A 12 2.25 -4.62 -16.75
C LEU A 12 3.46 -5.27 -16.08
N GLN A 13 3.88 -6.47 -16.51
CA GLN A 13 4.98 -7.21 -15.89
C GLN A 13 6.34 -6.52 -16.01
N ASN A 14 6.53 -5.72 -17.06
CA ASN A 14 7.79 -5.02 -17.34
C ASN A 14 7.67 -3.49 -17.33
N THR A 15 6.53 -2.96 -16.91
CA THR A 15 6.26 -1.53 -16.86
C THR A 15 6.25 -1.06 -15.40
N PRO A 16 6.96 0.02 -15.01
CA PRO A 16 6.83 0.60 -13.67
C PRO A 16 5.39 1.04 -13.39
N LEU A 17 4.86 0.73 -12.20
CA LEU A 17 3.44 0.96 -11.87
C LEU A 17 3.25 1.75 -10.58
N ILE A 18 2.16 2.52 -10.55
CA ILE A 18 1.55 3.04 -9.34
C ILE A 18 0.18 2.38 -9.19
N LEU A 19 -0.02 1.66 -8.08
CA LEU A 19 -1.26 0.93 -7.78
C LEU A 19 -2.01 1.62 -6.64
N ASP A 20 -3.25 2.03 -6.90
CA ASP A 20 -4.09 2.78 -5.96
C ASP A 20 -5.54 2.28 -5.94
N ALA A 21 -6.29 2.70 -4.92
CA ALA A 21 -7.74 2.54 -4.79
C ALA A 21 -8.24 1.10 -5.04
N ASN A 22 -9.01 0.87 -6.11
CA ASN A 22 -9.64 -0.41 -6.38
C ASN A 22 -8.63 -1.55 -6.60
N CYS A 23 -7.36 -1.27 -6.90
CA CYS A 23 -6.34 -2.31 -7.07
C CYS A 23 -6.20 -3.18 -5.80
N PHE A 24 -6.45 -2.62 -4.61
CA PHE A 24 -6.40 -3.35 -3.33
C PHE A 24 -7.57 -4.32 -3.10
N LEU A 25 -8.49 -4.44 -4.05
CA LEU A 25 -9.58 -5.44 -4.03
C LEU A 25 -9.21 -6.74 -4.75
N SER A 26 -8.06 -6.80 -5.44
CA SER A 26 -7.65 -7.95 -6.24
C SER A 26 -6.37 -8.58 -5.70
N GLU A 27 -6.37 -9.90 -5.53
CA GLU A 27 -5.18 -10.67 -5.17
C GLU A 27 -4.10 -10.62 -6.27
N ALA A 28 -4.46 -10.30 -7.51
CA ALA A 28 -3.48 -10.10 -8.59
C ALA A 28 -2.47 -9.00 -8.26
N LEU A 29 -2.81 -8.06 -7.37
CA LEU A 29 -1.88 -7.04 -6.88
C LEU A 29 -0.66 -7.66 -6.18
N LEU A 30 -0.81 -8.82 -5.53
CA LEU A 30 0.28 -9.49 -4.81
C LEU A 30 1.45 -9.88 -5.74
N TRP A 31 1.18 -10.13 -7.02
CA TRP A 31 2.20 -10.48 -8.01
C TRP A 31 3.23 -9.36 -8.22
N TYR A 32 2.86 -8.12 -7.90
CA TYR A 32 3.69 -6.94 -8.13
C TYR A 32 4.52 -6.53 -6.91
N LEU A 33 4.20 -7.01 -5.70
CA LEU A 33 4.77 -6.44 -4.47
C LEU A 33 6.29 -6.65 -4.31
N ASN A 34 6.85 -7.67 -4.94
CA ASN A 34 8.29 -7.97 -4.91
C ASN A 34 9.10 -7.23 -5.99
N ARG A 35 8.47 -6.33 -6.75
CA ARG A 35 9.14 -5.52 -7.74
C ARG A 35 9.52 -4.15 -7.18
N LYS A 36 10.73 -3.69 -7.50
CA LYS A 36 11.31 -2.43 -7.00
C LYS A 36 10.79 -1.19 -7.71
N ASP A 37 10.19 -1.36 -8.88
CA ASP A 37 9.62 -0.32 -9.74
C ASP A 37 8.11 -0.14 -9.53
N ILE A 38 7.61 -0.63 -8.40
CA ILE A 38 6.19 -0.54 -8.00
C ILE A 38 6.06 0.41 -6.81
N VAL A 39 5.05 1.28 -6.90
CA VAL A 39 4.59 2.10 -5.78
C VAL A 39 3.13 1.74 -5.49
N ILE A 40 2.81 1.46 -4.24
CA ILE A 40 1.43 1.26 -3.79
C ILE A 40 1.04 2.40 -2.86
N THR A 41 -0.18 2.91 -2.99
CA THR A 41 -0.63 4.09 -2.24
C THR A 41 -1.90 3.82 -1.43
N PRO A 42 -1.95 2.86 -0.49
CA PRO A 42 -3.17 2.56 0.22
C PRO A 42 -3.54 3.63 1.25
N HIS A 43 -4.84 3.96 1.35
CA HIS A 43 -5.45 4.50 2.56
C HIS A 43 -5.46 3.45 3.68
N PRO A 44 -5.62 3.83 4.96
CA PRO A 44 -5.59 2.86 6.07
C PRO A 44 -6.55 1.67 5.90
N LYS A 45 -7.76 1.88 5.37
CA LYS A 45 -8.73 0.80 5.12
C LYS A 45 -8.30 -0.14 3.98
N GLU A 46 -7.65 0.39 2.97
CA GLU A 46 -7.09 -0.40 1.86
C GLU A 46 -5.86 -1.19 2.33
N PHE A 47 -5.03 -0.58 3.17
CA PHE A 47 -3.87 -1.23 3.77
C PHE A 47 -4.28 -2.42 4.65
N ILE A 48 -5.38 -2.32 5.41
CA ILE A 48 -5.91 -3.45 6.19
C ILE A 48 -6.25 -4.64 5.28
N LYS A 49 -6.93 -4.40 4.16
CA LYS A 49 -7.26 -5.45 3.19
C LYS A 49 -6.01 -6.06 2.58
N LEU A 50 -5.07 -5.22 2.15
CA LEU A 50 -3.77 -5.64 1.65
C LEU A 50 -3.02 -6.49 2.68
N TYR A 51 -2.97 -6.04 3.93
CA TYR A 51 -2.27 -6.71 5.02
C TYR A 51 -2.85 -8.10 5.27
N LYS A 52 -4.18 -8.25 5.24
CA LYS A 52 -4.84 -9.55 5.31
C LYS A 52 -4.44 -10.46 4.14
N MET A 53 -4.40 -9.95 2.91
CA MET A 53 -3.96 -10.74 1.75
C MET A 53 -2.47 -11.13 1.82
N CYS A 54 -1.61 -10.24 2.33
CA CYS A 54 -0.16 -10.46 2.42
C CYS A 54 0.24 -11.45 3.52
N PHE A 55 -0.39 -11.35 4.70
CA PHE A 55 0.09 -12.02 5.92
C PHE A 55 -0.93 -12.99 6.51
N ASP A 56 -2.13 -13.10 5.93
CA ASP A 56 -3.27 -13.83 6.49
C ASP A 56 -3.67 -13.39 7.92
N GLU A 57 -3.25 -12.19 8.33
CA GLU A 57 -3.51 -11.63 9.66
C GLU A 57 -4.66 -10.60 9.62
N ASN A 58 -5.57 -10.66 10.59
CA ASN A 58 -6.59 -9.63 10.76
C ASN A 58 -6.01 -8.40 11.47
N LEU A 59 -6.29 -7.21 10.93
CA LEU A 59 -5.86 -5.94 11.49
C LEU A 59 -7.04 -4.97 11.53
N ASP A 60 -7.36 -4.43 12.71
CA ASP A 60 -8.35 -3.38 12.82
C ASP A 60 -7.73 -1.98 12.62
N ILE A 61 -8.62 -1.00 12.37
CA ILE A 61 -8.22 0.37 12.07
C ILE A 61 -7.57 1.08 13.26
N GLU A 62 -7.99 0.79 14.49
CA GLU A 62 -7.46 1.45 15.68
C GLU A 62 -6.04 0.97 15.96
N THR A 63 -5.83 -0.35 15.87
CA THR A 63 -4.52 -0.98 16.00
C THR A 63 -3.54 -0.50 14.94
N LEU A 64 -3.99 -0.41 13.67
CA LEU A 64 -3.17 0.16 12.60
C LEU A 64 -2.79 1.62 12.89
N GLN A 65 -3.75 2.45 13.28
CA GLN A 65 -3.52 3.89 13.50
C GLN A 65 -2.58 4.16 14.68
N LYS A 66 -2.64 3.34 15.74
CA LYS A 66 -1.71 3.42 16.88
C LYS A 66 -0.29 2.97 16.53
N ASN A 67 -0.14 2.04 15.59
CA ASN A 67 1.14 1.38 15.30
C ASN A 67 1.56 1.49 13.81
N ARG A 68 1.23 2.61 13.14
CA ARG A 68 1.45 2.77 11.68
C ARG A 68 2.89 2.51 11.25
N PHE A 69 3.87 2.95 12.03
CA PHE A 69 5.29 2.72 11.75
C PHE A 69 5.67 1.25 11.80
N PHE A 70 5.15 0.51 12.79
CA PHE A 70 5.40 -0.93 12.92
C PHE A 70 4.90 -1.67 11.69
N TYR A 71 3.63 -1.45 11.31
CA TYR A 71 3.03 -2.13 10.17
C TYR A 71 3.64 -1.72 8.83
N ALA A 72 3.96 -0.43 8.64
CA ALA A 72 4.65 0.03 7.44
C ALA A 72 6.06 -0.60 7.34
N ARG A 73 6.78 -0.71 8.46
CA ARG A 73 8.09 -1.38 8.50
C ARG A 73 7.98 -2.87 8.19
N LYS A 74 7.07 -3.58 8.87
CA LYS A 74 6.82 -5.01 8.63
C LYS A 74 6.50 -5.26 7.17
N PHE A 75 5.65 -4.44 6.56
CA PHE A 75 5.37 -4.54 5.13
C PHE A 75 6.65 -4.36 4.29
N SER A 76 7.41 -3.28 4.51
CA SER A 76 8.62 -2.98 3.74
C SER A 76 9.79 -3.96 3.92
N GLN A 77 9.72 -4.82 4.94
CA GLN A 77 10.68 -5.91 5.17
C GLN A 77 10.34 -7.15 4.34
N ASN A 78 9.07 -7.33 3.98
CA ASN A 78 8.59 -8.51 3.26
C ASN A 78 8.46 -8.26 1.76
N TYR A 79 8.39 -6.99 1.32
CA TYR A 79 8.15 -6.61 -0.06
C TYR A 79 9.10 -5.51 -0.53
N ASP A 80 9.55 -5.61 -1.78
CA ASP A 80 10.55 -4.74 -2.40
C ASP A 80 9.97 -3.41 -2.95
N CYS A 81 8.64 -3.37 -3.15
CA CYS A 81 7.92 -2.18 -3.61
C CYS A 81 7.94 -1.03 -2.59
N VAL A 82 7.61 0.18 -3.07
CA VAL A 82 7.43 1.35 -2.20
C VAL A 82 6.01 1.38 -1.68
N LEU A 83 5.86 1.42 -0.35
CA LEU A 83 4.58 1.65 0.31
C LEU A 83 4.43 3.15 0.62
N VAL A 84 3.31 3.74 0.21
CA VAL A 84 2.87 5.07 0.65
C VAL A 84 1.58 4.89 1.47
N LEU A 85 1.73 4.71 2.78
CA LEU A 85 0.59 4.57 3.69
C LEU A 85 -0.03 5.95 3.97
N LYS A 86 -1.12 6.26 3.27
CA LYS A 86 -1.83 7.55 3.36
C LYS A 86 -2.42 7.78 4.76
N GLY A 87 -2.62 9.05 5.11
CA GLY A 87 -3.12 9.52 6.40
C GLY A 87 -2.75 10.99 6.60
N ALA A 88 -2.99 11.55 7.79
CA ALA A 88 -2.64 12.95 8.08
C ALA A 88 -1.14 13.23 7.90
N ASN A 89 -0.32 12.30 8.39
CA ASN A 89 1.12 12.22 8.11
C ASN A 89 1.36 10.93 7.32
N PRO A 90 1.40 10.97 5.98
CA PRO A 90 1.73 9.80 5.17
C PRO A 90 3.10 9.23 5.54
N ILE A 91 3.19 7.91 5.55
CA ILE A 91 4.45 7.18 5.75
C ILE A 91 4.87 6.56 4.42
N ILE A 92 6.08 6.87 3.97
CA ILE A 92 6.70 6.24 2.81
C ILE A 92 7.70 5.21 3.32
N ALA A 93 7.56 3.94 2.90
CA ALA A 93 8.39 2.84 3.36
C ALA A 93 8.97 2.03 2.21
N GLN A 94 10.28 1.75 2.25
CA GLN A 94 10.95 0.81 1.34
C GLN A 94 12.21 0.27 2.00
N LYS A 95 12.41 -1.06 2.00
CA LYS A 95 13.61 -1.71 2.56
C LYS A 95 13.97 -1.20 3.96
N GLU A 96 12.98 -1.20 4.85
CA GLU A 96 13.04 -0.67 6.21
C GLU A 96 13.25 0.84 6.38
N LYS A 97 13.55 1.58 5.31
CA LYS A 97 13.64 3.04 5.38
C LYS A 97 12.25 3.62 5.46
N LEU A 98 12.03 4.49 6.43
CA LEU A 98 10.77 5.16 6.69
C LEU A 98 10.95 6.66 6.56
N PHE A 99 10.05 7.30 5.80
CA PHE A 99 9.97 8.74 5.67
C PHE A 99 8.56 9.20 6.05
N VAL A 100 8.45 10.35 6.71
CA VAL A 100 7.16 10.93 7.12
C VAL A 100 6.97 12.25 6.40
N VAL A 101 5.83 12.39 5.74
CA VAL A 101 5.42 13.66 5.12
C VAL A 101 4.62 14.46 6.15
N ASN A 102 5.14 15.62 6.57
CA ASN A 102 4.57 16.48 7.62
C ASN A 102 4.03 17.84 7.11
N LEU A 103 4.00 18.04 5.79
CA LEU A 103 3.57 19.30 5.16
C LEU A 103 2.09 19.30 4.74
N GLY A 104 1.38 18.19 4.94
CA GLY A 104 -0.03 18.07 4.63
C GLY A 104 -0.91 18.86 5.61
N ASN A 105 -2.04 19.38 5.12
CA ASN A 105 -3.05 20.02 5.95
C ASN A 105 -4.41 19.33 5.78
N GLN A 106 -5.36 19.66 6.64
CA GLN A 106 -6.70 19.05 6.64
C GLN A 106 -7.49 19.32 5.35
N ALA A 107 -7.11 20.33 4.54
CA ALA A 107 -7.79 20.60 3.27
C ALA A 107 -7.60 19.49 2.22
N LEU A 108 -6.63 18.58 2.44
CA LEU A 108 -6.41 17.38 1.64
C LEU A 108 -7.37 16.24 2.00
N ALA A 109 -8.07 16.30 3.13
CA ALA A 109 -9.10 15.35 3.51
C ALA A 109 -10.40 15.66 2.75
N LYS A 110 -10.39 15.41 1.45
CA LYS A 110 -11.59 15.42 0.61
C LYS A 110 -11.86 13.99 0.18
N GLY A 111 -13.02 13.48 0.55
CA GLY A 111 -13.52 12.14 0.22
C GLY A 111 -14.99 12.25 -0.10
#